data_AF-A0A379IQT0-F1
#
_entry.id   AF-A0A379IQT0-F1
#
_cell.length_a   1.000
_cell.length_b   1.000
_cell.length_c   1.000
_cell.angle_alpha   90.00
_cell.angle_beta   90.00
_cell.angle_gamma   90.00
#
_symmetry.space_group_name_H-M   'P 1'
#
loop_
_entity.id
_entity.type
_entity.pdbx_description
1 polymer ?
#
loop_
_entity_poly.entity_id
_entity_poly.type
_entity_poly.pdbx_seq_one_letter_code
_entity_poly.pdbx_strand_id
1 'polypeptide(L)'
;MNKTDKMLVGERTFCALLLVFSLAIFYLAYQISGFSSANSPGAFPIGVALVMILSAVKIAFELLGKARPDCSGWLDAAQQFRLQHFPKRTLIFGLLAVIYLAAIQWASFYVSTFLFLVLAIVYLRGGRVLNAVCVAVALLIVIYLLFSLAFSVYLP
;
A
#
# COMPACT_ATOMS: atom_id res chain seq x y z
N MET A 1 18.17 -31.43 -5.52
CA MET A 1 16.71 -31.47 -5.77
C MET A 1 16.28 -30.05 -6.09
N ASN A 2 16.22 -29.69 -7.37
CA ASN A 2 15.88 -28.33 -7.79
C ASN A 2 14.37 -28.14 -7.53
N LYS A 3 14.00 -27.42 -6.46
CA LYS A 3 12.59 -27.08 -6.21
C LYS A 3 12.13 -26.26 -7.40
N THR A 4 11.30 -26.84 -8.26
CA THR A 4 10.62 -26.10 -9.31
C THR A 4 9.79 -25.04 -8.62
N ASP A 5 10.21 -23.77 -8.72
CA ASP A 5 9.50 -22.67 -8.10
C ASP A 5 8.13 -22.56 -8.80
N LYS A 6 7.09 -23.00 -8.11
CA LYS A 6 5.72 -23.04 -8.64
C LYS A 6 5.09 -21.67 -8.43
N MET A 7 4.41 -21.19 -9.45
CA MET A 7 3.68 -19.92 -9.36
C MET A 7 2.55 -20.01 -8.35
N LEU A 8 2.31 -18.93 -7.61
CA LEU A 8 1.12 -18.80 -6.78
C LEU A 8 -0.11 -18.63 -7.67
N VAL A 9 -1.26 -19.06 -7.14
CA VAL A 9 -2.53 -18.91 -7.84
C VAL A 9 -2.85 -17.42 -7.97
N GLY A 10 -3.10 -16.95 -9.19
CA GLY A 10 -3.41 -15.54 -9.47
C GLY A 10 -2.21 -14.61 -9.56
N GLU A 11 -0.97 -15.11 -9.45
CA GLU A 11 0.25 -14.28 -9.52
C GLU A 11 0.40 -13.60 -10.90
N ARG A 12 0.04 -14.30 -11.99
CA ARG A 12 0.08 -13.73 -13.36
C ARG A 12 -0.94 -12.60 -13.55
N THR A 13 -2.18 -12.85 -13.14
CA THR A 13 -3.26 -11.87 -13.27
C THR A 13 -2.98 -10.66 -12.38
N PHE A 14 -2.47 -10.88 -11.17
CA PHE A 14 -2.01 -9.81 -10.28
C PHE A 14 -0.87 -9.00 -10.90
N CYS A 15 0.17 -9.65 -11.44
CA CYS A 15 1.28 -8.95 -12.08
C CYS A 15 0.83 -8.13 -13.30
N ALA A 16 -0.09 -8.67 -14.12
CA ALA A 16 -0.66 -7.96 -15.26
C ALA A 16 -1.47 -6.73 -14.80
N LEU A 17 -2.34 -6.90 -13.80
CA LEU A 17 -3.10 -5.79 -13.22
C LEU A 17 -2.17 -4.74 -12.60
N LEU A 18 -1.14 -5.17 -11.86
CA LEU A 18 -0.16 -4.29 -11.24
C LEU A 18 0.53 -3.42 -12.29
N LEU A 19 0.95 -4.00 -13.42
CA LEU A 19 1.58 -3.28 -14.51
C LEU A 19 0.62 -2.26 -15.13
N VAL A 20 -0.62 -2.67 -15.44
CA VAL A 20 -1.65 -1.79 -16.00
C VAL A 20 -1.97 -0.62 -15.06
N PHE A 21 -2.19 -0.88 -13.77
CA PHE A 21 -2.46 0.18 -12.80
C PHE A 21 -1.26 1.09 -12.58
N SER A 22 -0.04 0.56 -12.58
CA SER A 22 1.18 1.38 -12.45
C SER A 22 1.33 2.33 -13.64
N LEU A 23 1.06 1.85 -14.87
CA LEU A 23 1.02 2.70 -16.06
C LEU A 23 -0.09 3.76 -15.99
N ALA A 24 -1.27 3.40 -15.50
CA ALA A 24 -2.36 4.34 -15.31
C ALA A 24 -1.97 5.45 -14.32
N ILE A 25 -1.39 5.09 -13.17
CA ILE A 25 -0.90 6.06 -12.18
C ILE A 25 0.18 6.95 -12.81
N PHE A 26 1.12 6.37 -13.56
CA PHE A 26 2.15 7.15 -14.26
C PHE A 26 1.54 8.16 -15.22
N TYR A 27 0.54 7.75 -16.02
CA TYR A 27 -0.17 8.63 -16.95
C TYR A 27 -0.92 9.76 -16.23
N LEU A 28 -1.69 9.44 -15.18
CA LEU A 28 -2.40 10.45 -14.39
C LEU A 28 -1.42 11.42 -13.73
N ALA A 29 -0.33 10.91 -13.16
CA ALA A 29 0.68 11.74 -12.52
C ALA A 29 1.39 12.68 -13.51
N TYR A 30 1.67 12.16 -14.71
CA TYR A 30 2.21 12.96 -15.82
C TYR A 30 1.24 14.07 -16.24
N GLN A 31 -0.07 13.82 -16.21
CA GLN A 31 -1.08 14.83 -16.52
C GLN A 31 -1.12 15.98 -15.48
N ILE A 32 -0.79 15.72 -14.22
CA ILE A 32 -0.85 16.73 -13.14
C ILE A 32 0.24 17.80 -13.28
N SER A 33 1.47 17.41 -13.65
CA SER A 33 2.61 18.36 -13.62
C SER A 33 3.66 18.14 -14.72
N GLY A 34 3.45 17.17 -15.62
CA GLY A 34 4.42 16.82 -16.65
C GLY A 34 5.83 16.61 -16.08
N PHE A 35 6.82 17.20 -16.75
CA PHE A 35 8.21 17.29 -16.29
C PHE A 35 8.58 18.73 -15.85
N SER A 36 7.62 19.52 -15.40
CA SER A 36 7.83 20.95 -15.16
C SER A 36 8.81 21.24 -14.00
N SER A 37 8.84 20.41 -12.94
CA SER A 37 9.85 20.50 -11.88
C SER A 37 9.89 19.25 -10.98
N ALA A 38 11.05 18.99 -10.36
CA ALA A 38 11.23 17.88 -9.41
C ALA A 38 10.43 18.05 -8.10
N ASN A 39 10.04 19.28 -7.76
CA ASN A 39 9.20 19.60 -6.60
C ASN A 39 7.73 19.82 -6.98
N SER A 40 7.32 19.42 -8.18
CA SER A 40 5.92 19.54 -8.59
C SER A 40 5.03 18.51 -7.87
N PRO A 41 3.73 18.79 -7.69
CA PRO A 41 2.79 17.85 -7.08
C PRO A 41 2.75 16.48 -7.77
N GLY A 42 3.02 16.42 -9.08
CA GLY A 42 3.08 15.17 -9.86
C GLY A 42 4.41 14.40 -9.77
N ALA A 43 5.50 15.05 -9.31
CA ALA A 43 6.83 14.43 -9.32
C ALA A 43 6.94 13.20 -8.40
N PHE A 44 6.34 13.28 -7.21
CA PHE A 44 6.34 12.15 -6.27
C PHE A 44 5.54 10.95 -6.80
N PRO A 45 4.27 11.10 -7.25
CA PRO A 45 3.54 10.01 -7.89
C PRO A 45 4.23 9.43 -9.12
N ILE A 46 4.89 10.24 -9.97
CA ILE A 46 5.68 9.75 -11.12
C ILE A 46 6.80 8.83 -10.65
N GLY A 47 7.57 9.25 -9.63
CA GLY A 47 8.68 8.47 -9.09
C GLY A 47 8.23 7.11 -8.54
N VAL A 48 7.15 7.09 -7.76
CA VAL A 48 6.57 5.86 -7.22
C VAL A 48 6.07 4.95 -8.35
N ALA A 49 5.34 5.50 -9.33
CA ALA A 49 4.83 4.73 -10.46
C ALA A 49 5.96 4.10 -11.29
N LEU A 50 7.07 4.80 -11.49
CA LEU A 50 8.23 4.28 -12.20
C LEU A 50 8.85 3.07 -11.46
N VAL A 51 9.03 3.16 -10.14
CA VAL A 51 9.52 2.04 -9.32
C VAL A 51 8.56 0.85 -9.39
N MET A 52 7.25 1.09 -9.37
CA MET A 52 6.24 0.04 -9.51
C MET A 52 6.30 -0.63 -10.89
N ILE A 53 6.44 0.14 -11.97
CA ILE A 53 6.60 -0.40 -13.33
C ILE A 53 7.85 -1.28 -13.42
N LEU A 54 9.00 -0.80 -12.96
CA LEU A 54 10.25 -1.56 -13.00
C LEU A 54 10.13 -2.87 -12.20
N SER A 55 9.51 -2.81 -11.03
CA SER A 55 9.26 -3.98 -10.19
C SER A 55 8.31 -4.96 -10.86
N ALA A 56 7.21 -4.48 -11.43
CA ALA A 56 6.23 -5.31 -12.14
C ALA A 56 6.84 -5.98 -13.38
N VAL A 57 7.69 -5.27 -14.13
CA VAL A 57 8.40 -5.83 -15.28
C VAL A 57 9.38 -6.92 -14.83
N LYS A 58 10.16 -6.68 -13.76
CA LYS A 58 11.06 -7.69 -13.21
C LYS A 58 10.29 -8.94 -12.77
N ILE A 59 9.20 -8.76 -12.03
CA ILE A 59 8.31 -9.85 -11.59
C ILE A 59 7.78 -10.60 -12.82
N ALA A 60 7.28 -9.90 -13.84
CA ALA A 60 6.80 -10.53 -15.07
C ALA A 60 7.87 -11.43 -15.73
N PHE A 61 9.12 -10.97 -15.82
CA PHE A 61 10.22 -11.78 -16.34
C PHE A 61 10.50 -13.03 -15.50
N GLU A 62 10.47 -12.92 -14.17
CA GLU A 62 10.62 -14.09 -13.29
C GLU A 62 9.45 -15.09 -13.47
N LEU A 63 8.24 -14.59 -13.70
CA LEU A 63 7.04 -15.42 -13.90
C LEU A 63 7.04 -16.21 -15.21
N LEU A 64 7.76 -15.74 -16.25
CA LEU A 64 7.90 -16.48 -17.51
C LEU A 64 8.61 -17.83 -17.31
N GLY A 65 9.50 -17.93 -16.32
CA GLY A 65 10.29 -19.14 -16.04
C GLY A 65 9.66 -20.13 -15.06
N LYS A 66 8.54 -19.77 -14.40
CA LYS A 66 7.93 -20.59 -13.34
C LYS A 66 6.86 -21.56 -13.87
N ALA A 67 6.77 -22.72 -13.21
CA ALA A 67 5.80 -23.76 -13.55
C ALA A 67 4.37 -23.34 -13.15
N ARG A 68 3.37 -23.79 -13.93
CA ARG A 68 1.95 -23.50 -13.67
C ARG A 68 1.53 -23.99 -12.26
N PRO A 69 0.59 -23.28 -11.60
CA PRO A 69 0.08 -23.71 -10.30
C PRO A 69 -0.67 -25.04 -10.43
N ASP A 70 -0.51 -25.92 -9.43
CA ASP A 70 -1.29 -27.15 -9.31
C ASP A 70 -2.70 -26.79 -8.83
N CYS A 71 -3.63 -26.59 -9.76
CA CYS A 71 -5.03 -26.34 -9.45
C CYS A 71 -5.93 -27.23 -10.31
N SER A 72 -6.79 -28.01 -9.65
CA SER A 72 -7.79 -28.90 -10.24
C SER A 72 -9.03 -28.19 -10.78
N GLY A 73 -9.23 -26.90 -10.49
CA GLY A 73 -10.38 -26.12 -10.97
C GLY A 73 -10.42 -24.66 -10.51
N TRP A 74 -11.39 -23.88 -11.01
CA TRP A 74 -11.56 -22.45 -10.72
C TRP A 74 -11.97 -22.17 -9.26
N LEU A 75 -12.78 -23.06 -8.65
CA LEU A 75 -13.22 -22.91 -7.26
C LEU A 75 -12.08 -23.15 -6.26
N ASP A 76 -11.23 -24.15 -6.50
CA ASP A 76 -10.03 -24.40 -5.69
C ASP A 76 -9.04 -23.24 -5.80
N ALA A 77 -8.88 -22.70 -7.01
CA ALA A 77 -8.04 -21.53 -7.24
C ALA A 77 -8.56 -20.29 -6.48
N ALA A 78 -9.88 -20.03 -6.49
CA ALA A 78 -10.48 -18.91 -5.77
C ALA A 78 -10.37 -19.06 -4.24
N GLN A 79 -10.56 -20.26 -3.71
CA GLN A 79 -10.44 -20.52 -2.27
C GLN A 79 -8.99 -20.36 -1.79
N GLN A 80 -8.02 -20.89 -2.54
CA GLN A 80 -6.60 -20.73 -2.22
C GLN A 80 -6.17 -19.26 -2.32
N PHE A 81 -6.62 -18.54 -3.35
CA PHE A 81 -6.36 -17.11 -3.50
C PHE A 81 -6.88 -16.30 -2.31
N ARG A 82 -8.14 -16.53 -1.89
CA ARG A 82 -8.73 -15.83 -0.74
C ARG A 82 -7.94 -16.08 0.55
N LEU A 83 -7.59 -17.33 0.82
CA LEU A 83 -6.87 -17.71 2.05
C LEU A 83 -5.45 -17.14 2.08
N GLN A 84 -4.76 -17.13 0.94
CA GLN A 84 -3.37 -16.67 0.85
C GLN A 84 -3.25 -15.14 0.77
N HIS A 85 -4.16 -14.47 0.05
CA HIS A 85 -4.00 -13.04 -0.27
C HIS A 85 -4.80 -12.11 0.65
N PHE A 86 -5.85 -12.60 1.32
CA PHE A 86 -6.69 -11.79 2.20
C PHE A 86 -6.69 -12.29 3.65
N PRO A 87 -5.55 -12.27 4.35
CA PRO A 87 -5.54 -12.57 5.77
C PRO A 87 -6.38 -11.52 6.52
N LYS A 88 -7.20 -11.97 7.48
CA LYS A 88 -8.14 -11.12 8.24
C LYS A 88 -7.49 -9.86 8.82
N ARG A 89 -6.23 -9.97 9.23
CA ARG A 89 -5.43 -8.86 9.77
C ARG A 89 -5.25 -7.72 8.77
N THR A 90 -4.95 -8.03 7.52
CA THR A 90 -4.78 -7.02 6.45
C THR A 90 -6.12 -6.38 6.09
N LEU A 91 -7.20 -7.17 6.05
CA LEU A 91 -8.55 -6.65 5.81
C LEU A 91 -8.99 -5.66 6.89
N ILE A 92 -8.79 -6.02 8.17
CA ILE A 92 -9.16 -5.15 9.29
C ILE A 92 -8.30 -3.87 9.31
N PHE A 93 -7.00 -3.98 9.05
CA PHE A 93 -6.14 -2.81 8.92
C PHE A 93 -6.54 -1.91 7.75
N GLY A 94 -6.86 -2.50 6.59
CA GLY A 94 -7.35 -1.75 5.43
C GLY A 94 -8.67 -1.04 5.70
N LEU A 95 -9.61 -1.72 6.36
CA LEU A 95 -10.87 -1.11 6.80
C LEU A 95 -10.63 0.06 7.76
N LEU A 96 -9.71 -0.10 8.72
CA LEU A 96 -9.32 0.96 9.64
C LEU A 96 -8.74 2.18 8.91
N ALA A 97 -7.96 1.97 7.85
CA ALA A 97 -7.44 3.05 7.01
C ALA A 97 -8.54 3.78 6.24
N VAL A 98 -9.54 3.06 5.70
CA VAL A 98 -10.71 3.66 5.04
C VAL A 98 -11.54 4.50 6.02
N ILE A 99 -11.78 3.97 7.22
CA ILE A 99 -12.47 4.70 8.29
C ILE A 99 -11.70 5.96 8.67
N TYR A 100 -10.37 5.88 8.77
CA TYR A 100 -9.51 7.04 9.02
C TYR A 100 -9.68 8.11 7.93
N LEU A 101 -9.60 7.74 6.65
CA LEU A 101 -9.78 8.69 5.55
C LEU A 101 -11.15 9.38 5.57
N ALA A 102 -12.20 8.64 5.90
CA ALA A 102 -13.53 9.22 6.08
C ALA A 102 -13.59 10.14 7.31
N ALA A 103 -12.95 9.75 8.42
CA ALA A 103 -12.94 10.50 9.67
C ALA A 103 -12.22 11.85 9.54
N ILE A 104 -11.19 11.97 8.71
CA ILE A 104 -10.49 13.25 8.45
C ILE A 104 -11.44 14.34 7.93
N GLN A 105 -12.52 13.98 7.20
CA GLN A 105 -13.47 14.98 6.71
C GLN A 105 -14.32 15.61 7.83
N TRP A 106 -14.54 14.90 8.93
CA TRP A 106 -15.43 15.30 10.01
C TRP A 106 -14.67 15.70 11.28
N ALA A 107 -13.50 15.12 11.50
CA ALA A 107 -12.61 15.37 12.63
C ALA A 107 -11.26 15.90 12.12
N SER A 108 -10.62 16.78 12.89
CA SER A 108 -9.29 17.31 12.55
C SER A 108 -8.29 16.18 12.25
N PHE A 109 -7.41 16.43 11.27
CA PHE A 109 -6.37 15.50 10.84
C PHE A 109 -5.59 14.90 12.02
N TYR A 110 -5.25 15.72 13.02
CA TYR A 110 -4.46 15.28 14.16
C TYR A 110 -5.19 14.25 15.02
N VAL A 111 -6.48 14.48 15.31
CA VAL A 111 -7.29 13.57 16.14
C VAL A 111 -7.50 12.24 15.42
N SER A 112 -7.87 12.31 14.14
CA SER A 112 -8.08 11.14 13.29
C SER A 112 -6.80 10.31 13.16
N THR A 113 -5.66 10.97 12.93
CA THR A 113 -4.34 10.31 12.78
C THR A 113 -3.89 9.65 14.08
N PHE A 114 -4.07 10.34 15.21
CA PHE A 114 -3.74 9.79 16.52
C PHE A 114 -4.53 8.51 16.83
N LEU A 115 -5.86 8.57 16.68
CA LEU A 115 -6.73 7.43 16.92
C LEU A 115 -6.41 6.27 15.96
N PHE A 116 -6.21 6.58 14.68
CA PHE A 116 -5.80 5.59 13.69
C PHE A 116 -4.50 4.89 14.07
N LEU A 117 -3.44 5.64 14.45
CA LEU A 117 -2.17 5.06 14.86
C LEU A 117 -2.30 4.19 16.11
N VAL A 118 -3.00 4.68 17.14
CA VAL A 118 -3.20 3.91 18.38
C VAL A 118 -3.93 2.60 18.08
N LEU A 119 -5.06 2.67 17.36
CA LEU A 119 -5.85 1.48 17.01
C LEU A 119 -5.05 0.51 16.14
N ALA A 120 -4.33 1.01 15.13
CA ALA A 120 -3.50 0.20 14.26
C ALA A 120 -2.39 -0.52 15.03
N ILE A 121 -1.65 0.20 15.88
CA ILE A 121 -0.54 -0.36 16.65
C ILE A 121 -1.05 -1.36 17.68
N VAL A 122 -2.15 -1.05 18.40
CA VAL A 122 -2.75 -1.97 19.38
C VAL A 122 -3.20 -3.26 18.68
N TYR A 123 -3.88 -3.12 17.54
CA TYR A 123 -4.40 -4.25 16.76
C TYR A 123 -3.28 -5.12 16.17
N LEU A 124 -2.24 -4.51 15.59
CA LEU A 124 -1.13 -5.22 14.97
C LEU A 124 -0.16 -5.81 16.02
N ARG A 125 0.08 -5.11 17.14
CA ARG A 125 1.08 -5.49 18.15
C ARG A 125 0.52 -6.33 19.30
N GLY A 126 -0.80 -6.51 19.37
CA GLY A 126 -1.43 -7.39 20.37
C GLY A 126 -1.51 -6.79 21.78
N GLY A 127 -2.00 -5.55 21.92
CA GLY A 127 -2.59 -5.11 23.20
C GLY A 127 -1.75 -4.24 24.15
N ARG A 128 -0.50 -3.89 23.85
CA ARG A 128 0.28 -2.93 24.67
C ARG A 128 -0.13 -1.47 24.37
N VAL A 129 -1.28 -1.05 24.90
CA VAL A 129 -1.88 0.27 24.66
C VAL A 129 -0.95 1.42 25.03
N LEU A 130 -0.25 1.34 26.18
CA LEU A 130 0.64 2.43 26.62
C LEU A 130 1.79 2.67 25.62
N ASN A 131 2.43 1.60 25.15
CA ASN A 131 3.47 1.71 24.13
C ASN A 131 2.91 2.21 22.79
N ALA A 132 1.68 1.80 22.45
CA ALA A 132 1.02 2.27 21.24
C ALA A 132 0.77 3.78 21.29
N VAL A 133 0.30 4.30 22.43
CA VAL A 133 0.08 5.74 22.64
C VAL A 133 1.40 6.50 22.55
N CYS A 134 2.46 6.07 23.26
CA CYS A 134 3.75 6.76 23.19
C CYS A 134 4.31 6.81 21.77
N VAL A 135 4.26 5.70 21.04
CA VAL A 135 4.71 5.64 19.64
C VAL A 135 3.82 6.49 18.73
N ALA A 136 2.50 6.50 18.96
CA ALA A 136 1.57 7.32 18.21
C ALA A 136 1.83 8.82 18.40
N VAL A 137 2.03 9.27 19.63
CA VAL A 137 2.41 10.66 19.93
C VAL A 137 3.73 11.02 19.25
N ALA A 138 4.76 10.17 19.39
CA ALA A 138 6.06 10.42 18.78
C ALA A 138 5.98 10.54 17.26
N LEU A 139 5.25 9.62 16.59
CA LEU A 139 5.04 9.68 15.15
C LEU A 139 4.24 10.92 14.73
N LEU A 140 3.23 11.31 15.50
CA LEU A 140 2.42 12.50 15.21
C LEU A 140 3.26 13.78 15.31
N ILE A 141 4.18 13.87 16.29
CA ILE A 141 5.15 14.97 16.38
C ILE A 141 6.07 14.99 15.15
N VAL A 142 6.61 13.83 14.74
CA VAL A 142 7.46 13.74 13.55
C VAL A 142 6.70 14.18 12.29
N ILE A 143 5.46 13.72 12.13
CA ILE A 143 4.59 14.11 11.01
C ILE A 143 4.34 15.62 11.04
N TYR A 144 4.00 16.19 12.20
CA TYR A 144 3.79 17.63 12.36
C TYR A 144 5.03 18.44 11.95
N LEU A 145 6.21 18.05 12.43
CA LEU A 145 7.46 18.70 12.08
C LEU A 145 7.76 18.59 10.59
N LEU A 146 7.52 17.42 9.99
CA LEU A 146 7.74 17.20 8.56
C LEU A 146 6.83 18.10 7.72
N PHE A 147 5.53 18.19 8.05
CA PHE A 147 4.61 19.07 7.35
C PHE A 147 4.92 20.56 7.55
N SER A 148 5.24 20.96 8.78
CA SER A 148 5.54 22.35 9.09
C SER A 148 6.87 22.82 8.51
N LEU A 149 7.93 22.01 8.58
CA LEU A 149 9.28 22.39 8.16
C LEU A 149 9.55 22.08 6.69
N ALA A 150 9.18 20.89 6.21
CA ALA A 150 9.51 20.46 4.86
C ALA A 150 8.49 20.96 3.83
N PHE A 151 7.21 21.01 4.20
CA PHE A 151 6.14 21.39 3.28
C PHE A 151 5.60 22.81 3.51
N SER A 152 5.86 23.45 4.66
CA SER A 152 5.31 24.77 5.01
C SER A 152 3.79 24.89 4.80
N VAL A 153 3.07 23.76 4.88
CA VAL A 153 1.61 23.68 4.76
C VAL A 153 1.05 23.42 6.14
N TYR A 154 0.20 24.33 6.61
CA TYR A 154 -0.64 24.08 7.78
C TYR A 154 -1.80 23.17 7.33
N LEU A 155 -1.84 21.95 7.87
CA LEU A 155 -2.96 21.05 7.68
C LEU A 155 -4.14 21.53 8.56
N PRO A 156 -5.38 21.53 8.05
CA PRO A 156 -6.58 21.96 8.79
C PRO A 156 -6.95 21.03 9.95
#